data_AF-A8Y375-F1
#
_entry.id   AF-A8Y375-F1
#
_cell.length_a   1.000
_cell.length_b   1.000
_cell.length_c   1.000
_cell.angle_alpha   90.00
_cell.angle_beta   90.00
_cell.angle_gamma   90.00
#
_symmetry.space_group_name_H-M   'P 1'
#
loop_
_entity.id
_entity.type
_entity.pdbx_description
1 polymer ?
#
loop_
_entity_poly.entity_id
_entity_poly.type
_entity_poly.pdbx_seq_one_letter_code
_entity_poly.pdbx_strand_id
1 'polypeptide(L)'
;MDQKSPLAFYTTATATPAAIVQDMKKAAMDNCPRTCGLCCQTSAYSCANVAFSRLNCATITSSQCLSAAWRTIIATDCPSACGFCNSGGCVDAVMDCANDRSICTGVGMQDFVNTYCQRTCNRCASSTTRSSVISSATCTSYIADSSTNCRNWSTNGFCTNTFYTLAQRRSYCATTCRIC
;
A
#
# COMPACT_ATOMS: atom_id res chain seq x y z
N MET A 1 -13.17 -9.47 28.75
CA MET A 1 -13.72 -8.49 29.73
C MET A 1 -14.18 -7.33 28.88
N ASP A 2 -15.38 -7.52 28.36
CA ASP A 2 -15.98 -6.78 27.26
C ASP A 2 -17.18 -6.06 27.86
N GLN A 3 -17.10 -4.73 28.04
CA GLN A 3 -18.23 -3.80 27.92
C GLN A 3 -17.77 -2.39 28.30
N LYS A 4 -17.19 -1.65 27.36
CA LYS A 4 -17.42 -0.19 27.32
C LYS A 4 -17.51 0.24 25.87
N SER A 5 -18.56 -0.26 25.22
CA SER A 5 -18.93 0.17 23.88
C SER A 5 -19.35 1.65 23.94
N PRO A 6 -18.81 2.56 23.10
CA PRO A 6 -19.06 3.99 23.21
C PRO A 6 -20.42 4.38 22.64
N LEU A 7 -21.51 3.82 23.18
CA LEU A 7 -22.89 4.13 22.75
C LEU A 7 -23.27 5.61 22.97
N ALA A 8 -22.48 6.38 23.73
CA ALA A 8 -22.76 7.77 24.09
C ALA A 8 -22.33 8.83 23.06
N PHE A 9 -21.52 8.52 22.05
CA PHE A 9 -20.93 9.57 21.19
C PHE A 9 -21.82 10.00 20.00
N TYR A 10 -22.79 9.20 19.60
CA TYR A 10 -23.64 9.48 18.43
C TYR A 10 -25.12 9.12 18.63
N THR A 11 -25.52 9.05 19.90
CA THR A 11 -26.91 8.90 20.32
C THR A 11 -27.27 10.06 21.24
N THR A 12 -28.51 10.55 21.20
CA THR A 12 -28.97 11.68 22.02
C THR A 12 -29.91 11.24 23.15
N ALA A 13 -30.24 9.95 23.23
CA ALA A 13 -31.16 9.41 24.22
C ALA A 13 -30.41 8.71 25.35
N THR A 14 -30.89 8.90 26.58
CA THR A 14 -30.40 8.24 27.79
C THR A 14 -30.85 6.78 27.92
N ALA A 15 -31.78 6.32 27.08
CA ALA A 15 -32.31 4.96 27.08
C ALA A 15 -31.47 4.02 26.20
N THR A 16 -31.08 2.85 26.72
CA THR A 16 -30.38 1.80 25.95
C THR A 16 -31.36 0.70 25.48
N PRO A 17 -31.37 0.33 24.17
CA PRO A 17 -30.57 0.88 23.09
C PRO A 17 -31.18 2.18 22.51
N ALA A 18 -30.38 3.24 22.44
CA ALA A 18 -30.76 4.50 21.81
C ALA A 18 -30.60 4.39 20.27
N ALA A 19 -31.47 5.09 19.54
CA ALA A 19 -31.33 5.21 18.09
C ALA A 19 -30.05 5.96 17.71
N ILE A 20 -29.37 5.49 16.66
CA ILE A 20 -28.18 6.13 16.09
C ILE A 20 -28.62 7.37 15.31
N VAL A 21 -28.13 8.54 15.71
CA VAL A 21 -28.31 9.77 14.95
C VAL A 21 -27.24 9.82 13.87
N GLN A 22 -27.63 9.66 12.61
CA GLN A 22 -26.68 9.53 11.49
C GLN A 22 -25.80 10.77 11.32
N ASP A 23 -26.35 11.97 11.55
CA ASP A 23 -25.58 13.22 11.48
C ASP A 23 -24.49 13.29 12.56
N MET A 24 -24.81 12.84 13.78
CA MET A 24 -23.84 12.79 14.88
C MET A 24 -22.76 11.74 14.61
N LYS A 25 -23.14 10.60 14.02
CA LYS A 25 -22.19 9.57 13.58
C LYS A 25 -21.25 10.10 12.49
N LYS A 26 -21.77 10.86 11.53
CA LYS A 26 -20.96 11.51 10.48
C LYS A 26 -20.00 12.52 11.08
N ALA A 27 -20.49 13.40 11.95
CA ALA A 27 -19.67 14.36 12.68
C ALA A 27 -18.59 13.66 13.52
N ALA A 28 -18.90 12.53 14.14
CA ALA A 28 -17.94 11.75 14.91
C ALA A 28 -16.88 11.08 14.04
N MET A 29 -17.23 10.61 12.84
CA MET A 29 -16.26 10.09 11.86
C MET A 29 -15.32 11.19 11.35
N ASP A 30 -15.82 12.41 11.17
CA ASP A 30 -15.06 13.51 10.59
C ASP A 30 -14.16 14.22 11.61
N ASN A 31 -14.62 14.38 12.86
CA ASN A 31 -13.93 15.19 13.85
C ASN A 31 -13.18 14.38 14.92
N CYS A 32 -13.65 13.17 15.27
CA CYS A 32 -13.09 12.40 16.39
C CYS A 32 -13.01 10.89 16.14
N PRO A 33 -12.70 10.38 14.94
CA PRO A 33 -12.91 8.97 14.61
C PRO A 33 -12.13 8.01 15.52
N ARG A 34 -10.94 8.41 16.01
CA ARG A 34 -10.16 7.64 16.99
C ARG A 34 -10.87 7.57 18.35
N THR A 35 -11.18 8.73 18.94
CA THR A 35 -11.83 8.85 20.25
C THR A 35 -13.21 8.21 20.28
N CYS A 36 -13.92 8.34 19.16
CA CYS A 36 -15.29 7.89 18.98
C CYS A 36 -15.38 6.42 18.52
N GLY A 37 -14.23 5.72 18.34
CA GLY A 37 -14.19 4.30 17.97
C GLY A 37 -14.61 4.01 16.51
N LEU A 38 -14.58 5.02 15.64
CA LEU A 38 -15.02 4.98 14.25
C LEU A 38 -13.87 5.01 13.24
N CYS A 39 -12.62 4.84 13.68
CA CYS A 39 -11.42 4.88 12.84
C CYS A 39 -11.56 4.00 11.58
N CYS A 40 -12.05 2.76 11.74
CA CYS A 40 -12.23 1.80 10.64
C CYS A 40 -13.32 2.18 9.63
N GLN A 41 -14.15 3.18 9.94
CA GLN A 41 -15.22 3.69 9.06
C GLN A 41 -14.80 4.94 8.29
N THR A 42 -13.64 5.53 8.60
CA THR A 42 -13.12 6.67 7.85
C THR A 42 -12.53 6.24 6.51
N SER A 43 -12.57 7.11 5.51
CA SER A 43 -12.04 6.82 4.17
C SER A 43 -10.57 6.39 4.16
N ALA A 44 -9.79 6.80 5.16
CA ALA A 44 -8.38 6.40 5.28
C ALA A 44 -8.23 4.90 5.60
N TYR A 45 -9.20 4.30 6.30
CA TYR A 45 -9.16 2.91 6.78
C TYR A 45 -10.23 2.02 6.13
N SER A 46 -11.26 2.59 5.50
CA SER A 46 -12.39 1.86 4.94
C SER A 46 -12.12 1.37 3.51
N CYS A 47 -11.14 0.48 3.35
CA CYS A 47 -10.89 -0.23 2.10
C CYS A 47 -10.52 -1.69 2.37
N ALA A 48 -10.61 -2.52 1.35
CA ALA A 48 -10.12 -3.89 1.42
C ALA A 48 -8.59 -3.91 1.40
N ASN A 49 -8.01 -4.80 2.21
CA ASN A 49 -6.65 -5.25 2.00
C ASN A 49 -6.60 -6.20 0.79
N VAL A 50 -5.42 -6.40 0.22
CA VAL A 50 -5.28 -7.34 -0.89
C VAL A 50 -5.55 -8.77 -0.40
N ALA A 51 -6.18 -9.59 -1.23
CA ALA A 51 -6.61 -10.95 -0.82
C ALA A 51 -5.44 -11.89 -0.48
N PHE A 52 -4.28 -11.69 -1.12
CA PHE A 52 -3.05 -12.47 -0.91
C PHE A 52 -1.90 -11.54 -0.53
N SER A 53 -2.00 -10.91 0.64
CA SER A 53 -0.96 -10.02 1.15
C SER A 53 0.30 -10.79 1.55
N ARG A 54 1.47 -10.15 1.39
CA ARG A 54 2.74 -10.68 1.91
C ARG A 54 2.79 -10.67 3.44
N LEU A 55 1.88 -9.92 4.08
CA LEU A 55 1.80 -9.70 5.53
C LEU A 55 0.44 -10.14 6.04
N ASN A 56 0.39 -10.65 7.28
CA ASN A 56 -0.88 -10.76 7.97
C ASN A 56 -1.35 -9.37 8.41
N CYS A 57 -2.34 -8.81 7.72
CA CYS A 57 -2.81 -7.45 7.98
C CYS A 57 -3.39 -7.26 9.39
N ALA A 58 -3.83 -8.34 10.06
CA ALA A 58 -4.39 -8.29 11.41
C ALA A 58 -3.32 -8.13 12.50
N THR A 59 -2.05 -8.43 12.20
CA THR A 59 -0.95 -8.36 13.17
C THR A 59 -0.10 -7.09 13.05
N ILE A 60 -0.46 -6.19 12.12
CA ILE A 60 0.28 -4.95 11.90
C ILE A 60 0.12 -4.04 13.11
N THR A 61 1.25 -3.61 13.67
CA THR A 61 1.29 -2.68 14.80
C THR A 61 1.39 -1.23 14.32
N SER A 62 1.05 -0.29 15.21
CA SER A 62 1.22 1.13 14.90
C SER A 62 2.67 1.52 14.63
N SER A 63 3.66 0.81 15.19
CA SER A 63 5.08 1.07 14.93
C SER A 63 5.49 0.65 13.51
N GLN A 64 4.90 -0.42 12.98
CA GLN A 64 5.14 -0.84 11.59
C GLN A 64 4.56 0.18 10.60
N CYS A 65 3.43 0.82 10.92
CA CYS A 65 2.86 1.92 10.11
C CYS A 65 3.79 3.14 9.97
N LEU A 66 4.74 3.30 10.89
CA LEU A 66 5.69 4.42 10.92
C LEU A 66 7.10 4.00 10.46
N SER A 67 7.33 2.71 10.23
CA SER A 67 8.64 2.18 9.88
C SER A 67 8.90 2.29 8.38
N ALA A 68 10.03 2.91 8.01
CA ALA A 68 10.43 3.01 6.60
C ALA A 68 10.59 1.67 5.88
N ALA A 69 10.89 0.60 6.61
CA ALA A 69 11.00 -0.75 6.03
C ALA A 69 9.63 -1.33 5.64
N TRP A 70 8.57 -0.98 6.37
CA TRP A 70 7.25 -1.63 6.23
C TRP A 70 6.22 -0.76 5.54
N ARG A 71 6.35 0.57 5.62
CA ARG A 71 5.29 1.51 5.24
C ARG A 71 4.79 1.34 3.81
N THR A 72 5.71 1.17 2.86
CA THR A 72 5.39 0.98 1.43
C THR A 72 4.75 -0.39 1.16
N ILE A 73 5.23 -1.43 1.82
CA ILE A 73 4.65 -2.79 1.76
C ILE A 73 3.23 -2.75 2.30
N ILE A 74 3.01 -2.13 3.46
CA ILE A 74 1.71 -2.03 4.09
C ILE A 74 0.74 -1.19 3.27
N ALA A 75 1.19 -0.09 2.66
CA ALA A 75 0.34 0.72 1.79
C ALA A 75 -0.18 -0.07 0.57
N THR A 76 0.62 -1.00 0.07
CA THR A 76 0.24 -1.83 -1.09
C THR A 76 -0.65 -3.01 -0.68
N ASP A 77 -0.29 -3.71 0.40
CA ASP A 77 -0.89 -5.00 0.74
C ASP A 77 -1.98 -4.87 1.81
N CYS A 78 -1.76 -4.01 2.80
CA CYS A 78 -2.61 -3.86 3.98
C CYS A 78 -3.01 -2.40 4.24
N PRO A 79 -3.54 -1.66 3.24
CA PRO A 79 -3.78 -0.23 3.39
C PRO A 79 -4.73 0.12 4.54
N SER A 80 -5.72 -0.72 4.85
CA SER A 80 -6.64 -0.45 5.96
C SER A 80 -6.00 -0.60 7.34
N ALA A 81 -4.86 -1.29 7.46
CA ALA A 81 -4.18 -1.44 8.75
C ALA A 81 -3.56 -0.13 9.25
N CYS A 82 -3.11 0.73 8.33
CA CYS A 82 -2.36 1.94 8.64
C CYS A 82 -2.98 3.24 8.11
N GLY A 83 -4.20 3.19 7.55
CA GLY A 83 -4.87 4.39 7.07
C GLY A 83 -4.43 4.82 5.66
N PHE A 84 -4.01 3.88 4.81
CA PHE A 84 -3.47 4.14 3.47
C PHE A 84 -4.45 3.88 2.34
N CYS A 85 -5.75 3.73 2.62
CA CYS A 85 -6.75 3.44 1.60
C CYS A 85 -6.79 4.48 0.46
N ASN A 86 -6.57 5.75 0.79
CA ASN A 86 -6.55 6.85 -0.17
C ASN A 86 -5.17 7.08 -0.82
N SER A 87 -4.21 6.18 -0.59
CA SER A 87 -2.83 6.33 -1.07
C SER A 87 -2.55 5.59 -2.38
N GLY A 88 -3.46 4.72 -2.83
CA GLY A 88 -3.26 3.94 -4.06
C GLY A 88 -2.00 3.06 -4.05
N GLY A 89 -1.60 2.59 -2.86
CA GLY A 89 -0.35 1.83 -2.70
C GLY A 89 0.92 2.68 -2.62
N CYS A 90 0.84 3.99 -2.86
CA CYS A 90 2.00 4.86 -2.83
C CYS A 90 2.03 5.77 -1.60
N VAL A 91 3.10 5.63 -0.81
CA VAL A 91 3.37 6.44 0.36
C VAL A 91 4.85 6.74 0.44
N ASP A 92 5.22 7.78 1.17
CA ASP A 92 6.61 7.96 1.59
C ASP A 92 6.95 6.89 2.63
N ALA A 93 8.12 6.28 2.47
CA ALA A 93 8.66 5.35 3.46
C ALA A 93 9.09 6.12 4.72
N VAL A 94 9.69 7.30 4.55
CA VAL A 94 10.04 8.20 5.66
C VAL A 94 9.01 9.32 5.76
N MET A 95 8.67 9.72 6.99
CA MET A 95 7.61 10.72 7.23
C MET A 95 8.05 12.14 6.91
N ASP A 96 9.36 12.39 6.93
CA ASP A 96 9.94 13.73 6.94
C ASP A 96 10.26 14.28 5.55
N CYS A 97 9.86 13.58 4.48
CA CYS A 97 10.07 14.05 3.10
C CYS A 97 9.47 15.44 2.85
N ALA A 98 8.38 15.79 3.54
CA ALA A 98 7.72 17.08 3.39
C ALA A 98 8.48 18.25 4.02
N ASN A 99 9.46 17.99 4.90
CA ASN A 99 10.22 19.02 5.60
C ASN A 99 11.11 19.82 4.64
N ASP A 100 11.68 19.16 3.64
CA ASP A 100 12.45 19.82 2.58
C ASP A 100 12.09 19.22 1.21
N ARG A 101 11.30 19.95 0.43
CA ARG A 101 10.90 19.53 -0.92
C ARG A 101 12.00 19.73 -1.96
N SER A 102 13.08 20.47 -1.65
CA SER A 102 14.18 20.68 -2.59
C SER A 102 14.91 19.37 -2.92
N ILE A 103 14.89 18.41 -1.98
CA ILE A 103 15.46 17.07 -2.14
C ILE A 103 14.91 16.34 -3.37
N CYS A 104 13.65 16.62 -3.76
CA CYS A 104 13.02 16.01 -4.92
C CYS A 104 13.71 16.36 -6.25
N THR A 105 14.42 17.48 -6.30
CA THR A 105 15.11 18.00 -7.49
C THR A 105 16.63 17.87 -7.43
N GLY A 106 17.19 17.56 -6.24
CA GLY A 106 18.61 17.37 -6.07
C GLY A 106 19.12 16.15 -6.83
N VAL A 107 20.11 16.35 -7.71
CA VAL A 107 20.65 15.27 -8.58
C VAL A 107 21.25 14.13 -7.74
N GLY A 108 21.97 14.46 -6.66
CA GLY A 108 22.56 13.45 -5.75
C GLY A 108 21.55 12.78 -4.82
N MET A 109 20.29 13.22 -4.78
CA MET A 109 19.25 12.68 -3.91
C MET A 109 18.21 11.84 -4.68
N GLN A 110 18.37 11.66 -5.99
CA GLN A 110 17.38 10.96 -6.82
C GLN A 110 17.12 9.53 -6.33
N ASP A 111 18.15 8.78 -5.95
CA ASP A 111 17.98 7.42 -5.41
C ASP A 111 17.19 7.43 -4.10
N PHE A 112 17.53 8.34 -3.19
CA PHE A 112 16.83 8.50 -1.92
C PHE A 112 15.35 8.84 -2.13
N VAL A 113 15.04 9.85 -2.95
CA VAL A 113 13.64 10.30 -3.11
C VAL A 113 12.79 9.30 -3.90
N ASN A 114 13.38 8.56 -4.84
CA ASN A 114 12.68 7.51 -5.58
C ASN A 114 12.34 6.31 -4.68
N THR A 115 13.14 6.04 -3.64
CA THR A 115 12.87 4.94 -2.70
C THR A 115 12.01 5.39 -1.51
N TYR A 116 12.32 6.53 -0.91
CA TYR A 116 11.80 6.91 0.40
C TYR A 116 10.76 8.03 0.38
N CYS A 117 10.70 8.83 -0.68
CA CYS A 117 9.84 10.03 -0.79
C CYS A 117 8.90 10.01 -2.00
N GLN A 118 8.38 8.82 -2.33
CA GLN A 118 7.63 8.59 -3.55
C GLN A 118 6.38 9.47 -3.68
N ARG A 119 5.63 9.63 -2.59
CA ARG A 119 4.40 10.43 -2.60
C ARG A 119 4.72 11.91 -2.57
N THR A 120 5.59 12.36 -1.67
CA THR A 120 5.92 13.78 -1.54
C THR A 120 6.58 14.34 -2.81
N CYS A 121 7.46 13.56 -3.44
CA CYS A 121 8.16 13.98 -4.66
C CYS A 121 7.43 13.59 -5.96
N ASN A 122 6.17 13.16 -5.89
CA ASN A 122 5.37 12.71 -7.04
C ASN A 122 6.07 11.64 -7.89
N ARG A 123 6.81 10.74 -7.25
CA ARG A 123 7.49 9.59 -7.87
C ARG A 123 6.69 8.29 -7.76
N CYS A 124 5.48 8.35 -7.22
CA CYS A 124 4.52 7.27 -7.35
C CYS A 124 4.40 6.87 -8.82
N ALA A 125 4.74 5.63 -9.15
CA ALA A 125 4.38 5.08 -10.45
C ALA A 125 2.86 5.22 -10.57
N SER A 126 2.40 5.94 -11.59
CA SER A 126 0.98 6.22 -11.75
C SER A 126 0.23 4.90 -11.82
N SER A 127 -0.45 4.54 -10.73
CA SER A 127 -1.28 3.35 -10.66
C SER A 127 -2.58 3.62 -11.43
N THR A 128 -2.48 3.95 -12.71
CA THR A 128 -3.51 3.48 -13.62
C THR A 128 -3.51 1.97 -13.47
N THR A 129 -4.65 1.42 -13.08
CA THR A 129 -5.13 0.07 -13.35
C THR A 129 -5.06 -0.21 -14.86
N ARG A 130 -3.86 -0.19 -15.42
CA ARG A 130 -3.54 -0.78 -16.69
C ARG A 130 -3.20 -2.21 -16.37
N SER A 131 -4.08 -3.13 -16.78
CA SER A 131 -3.63 -4.40 -17.32
C SER A 131 -2.30 -4.15 -17.99
N SER A 132 -1.26 -4.81 -17.47
CA SER A 132 0.07 -4.80 -18.04
C SER A 132 -0.02 -5.43 -19.44
N VAL A 133 -0.49 -4.65 -20.41
CA VAL A 133 0.06 -4.72 -21.75
C VAL A 133 1.52 -4.37 -21.55
N ILE A 134 2.30 -5.45 -21.54
CA ILE A 134 3.74 -5.51 -21.67
C ILE A 134 4.11 -4.46 -22.72
N SER A 135 4.48 -3.27 -22.25
CA SER A 135 5.16 -2.31 -23.09
C SER A 135 6.55 -2.90 -23.21
N SER A 136 6.73 -3.59 -24.32
CA SER A 136 7.99 -3.99 -24.91
C SER A 136 8.98 -2.83 -24.85
N ALA A 137 9.70 -2.70 -23.74
CA ALA A 137 10.98 -2.04 -23.74
C ALA A 137 11.87 -2.90 -24.64
N THR A 138 12.24 -2.36 -25.81
CA THR A 138 13.07 -3.01 -26.81
C THR A 138 14.50 -3.14 -26.28
N CYS A 139 14.70 -4.08 -25.38
CA CYS A 139 16.00 -4.52 -24.94
C CYS A 139 16.55 -5.51 -25.98
N THR A 140 17.71 -5.18 -26.54
CA THR A 140 18.41 -6.00 -27.55
C THR A 140 19.30 -7.08 -26.91
N SER A 141 19.47 -7.06 -25.59
CA SER A 141 20.22 -8.05 -24.82
C SER A 141 19.50 -8.44 -23.53
N TYR A 142 19.61 -9.72 -23.17
CA TYR A 142 19.03 -10.32 -21.97
C TYR A 142 20.13 -11.06 -21.22
N ILE A 143 20.01 -11.10 -19.89
CA ILE A 143 20.85 -11.98 -19.06
C ILE A 143 20.43 -13.42 -19.34
N ALA A 144 21.40 -14.34 -19.40
CA ALA A 144 21.12 -15.75 -19.58
C ALA A 144 20.20 -16.30 -18.47
N ASP A 145 19.30 -17.19 -18.83
CA ASP A 145 18.44 -17.86 -17.86
C ASP A 145 19.29 -18.71 -16.91
N SER A 146 19.07 -18.57 -15.60
CA SER A 146 19.82 -19.30 -14.57
C SER A 146 19.15 -20.61 -14.17
N SER A 147 17.91 -20.87 -14.63
CA SER A 147 17.18 -22.12 -14.39
C SER A 147 16.79 -22.82 -15.68
N THR A 148 16.96 -24.15 -15.70
CA THR A 148 16.49 -25.01 -16.79
C THR A 148 14.96 -25.11 -16.85
N ASN A 149 14.26 -24.75 -15.77
CA ASN A 149 12.79 -24.81 -15.70
C ASN A 149 12.10 -23.59 -16.32
N CYS A 150 12.84 -22.57 -16.75
CA CYS A 150 12.28 -21.32 -17.27
C CYS A 150 11.27 -21.53 -18.39
N ARG A 151 11.50 -22.49 -19.28
CA ARG A 151 10.54 -22.85 -20.34
C ARG A 151 9.17 -23.22 -19.77
N ASN A 152 9.14 -24.13 -18.78
CA ASN A 152 7.91 -24.60 -18.16
C ASN A 152 7.27 -23.52 -17.28
N TRP A 153 8.08 -22.76 -16.55
CA TRP A 153 7.58 -21.65 -15.72
C TRP A 153 6.96 -20.54 -16.56
N SER A 154 7.54 -20.21 -17.71
CA SER A 154 6.99 -19.20 -18.62
C SER A 154 5.59 -19.55 -19.13
N THR A 155 5.36 -20.82 -19.49
CA THR A 155 4.04 -21.33 -19.89
C THR A 155 3.04 -21.37 -18.73
N ASN A 156 3.52 -21.53 -17.49
CA ASN A 156 2.71 -21.47 -16.28
C ASN A 156 2.56 -20.04 -15.71
N GLY A 157 2.85 -19.02 -16.51
CA GLY A 157 2.60 -17.62 -16.15
C GLY A 157 3.67 -16.96 -15.31
N PHE A 158 4.84 -17.58 -15.08
CA PHE A 158 5.92 -17.02 -14.26
C PHE A 158 6.32 -15.61 -14.69
N CYS A 159 6.42 -15.36 -16.00
CA CYS A 159 6.89 -14.09 -16.55
C CYS A 159 5.96 -12.89 -16.28
N THR A 160 4.67 -13.16 -16.10
CA THR A 160 3.64 -12.15 -15.80
C THR A 160 3.16 -12.23 -14.35
N ASN A 161 3.61 -13.22 -13.59
CA ASN A 161 3.18 -13.45 -12.22
C ASN A 161 3.79 -12.40 -11.28
N THR A 162 2.94 -11.53 -10.77
CA THR A 162 3.28 -10.43 -9.84
C THR A 162 3.69 -10.90 -8.44
N PHE A 163 3.50 -12.18 -8.11
CA PHE A 163 4.04 -12.80 -6.90
C PHE A 163 5.58 -12.78 -6.89
N TYR A 164 6.20 -13.04 -8.04
CA TYR A 164 7.65 -12.91 -8.20
C TYR A 164 7.99 -11.47 -8.53
N THR A 165 8.97 -10.87 -7.85
CA THR A 165 9.40 -9.51 -8.19
C THR A 165 9.98 -9.47 -9.61
N LEU A 166 9.95 -8.29 -10.25
CA LEU A 166 10.58 -8.13 -11.57
C LEU A 166 12.07 -8.54 -11.53
N ALA A 167 12.76 -8.20 -10.44
CA ALA A 167 14.15 -8.59 -10.20
C ALA A 167 14.34 -10.12 -10.12
N GLN A 168 13.44 -10.84 -9.44
CA GLN A 168 13.49 -12.32 -9.39
C GLN A 168 13.18 -12.94 -10.75
N ARG A 169 12.16 -12.46 -11.45
CA ARG A 169 11.85 -12.98 -12.78
C ARG A 169 13.01 -12.74 -13.75
N ARG A 170 13.68 -11.59 -13.63
CA ARG A 170 14.90 -11.25 -14.36
C ARG A 170 16.08 -12.14 -13.95
N SER A 171 16.29 -12.41 -12.67
CA SER A 171 17.42 -13.22 -12.21
C SER A 171 17.29 -14.69 -12.63
N TYR A 172 16.06 -15.22 -12.67
CA TYR A 172 15.82 -16.61 -13.03
C TYR A 172 15.68 -16.81 -14.54
N CYS A 173 14.84 -16.01 -15.19
CA CYS A 173 14.38 -16.27 -16.54
C CYS A 173 14.37 -14.99 -17.41
N ALA A 174 15.39 -14.13 -17.31
CA ALA A 174 15.47 -12.88 -18.08
C ALA A 174 15.31 -13.09 -19.59
N THR A 175 15.99 -14.07 -20.18
CA THR A 175 15.92 -14.34 -21.62
C THR A 175 14.56 -14.94 -21.99
N THR A 176 14.10 -15.94 -21.22
CA THR A 176 12.80 -16.59 -21.47
C THR A 176 11.62 -15.62 -21.30
N CYS A 177 11.64 -14.78 -20.28
CA CYS A 177 10.56 -13.82 -19.99
C CYS A 177 10.72 -12.48 -20.73
N ARG A 178 11.79 -12.32 -21.51
CA ARG A 178 12.16 -11.06 -22.17
C ARG A 178 12.18 -9.88 -21.21
N ILE A 179 12.81 -10.08 -20.06
CA ILE A 179 12.97 -9.06 -19.00
C ILE A 179 14.41 -8.56 -19.03
N CYS A 180 14.55 -7.27 -19.29
CA CYS A 180 15.72 -6.47 -18.99
C CYS A 180 15.47 -5.61 -17.74
#